data_AF-W0ACK9-F1
#
_entry.id   AF-W0ACK9-F1
#
_cell.length_a   1.000
_cell.length_b   1.000
_cell.length_c   1.000
_cell.angle_alpha   90.00
_cell.angle_beta   90.00
_cell.angle_gamma   90.00
#
_symmetry.space_group_name_H-M   'P 1'
#
loop_
_entity.id
_entity.type
_entity.pdbx_description
1 polymer ?
#
loop_
_entity_poly.entity_id
_entity_poly.type
_entity_poly.pdbx_seq_one_letter_code
_entity_poly.pdbx_strand_id
1 'polypeptide(L)'
;MTDALVHVPIAVGVQLASWGIGRAMGVPTRAGLWLGAFAGGAVCVMREITQHEYRWIEAFGDGRRANMAGYEGLKVWDWNRHSIEETVLAVAAVAAVALVAGRGR
;
A
#
# COMPACT_ATOMS: atom_id res chain seq x y z
N MET A 1 -5.19 -16.91 11.90
CA MET A 1 -5.98 -15.70 12.24
C MET A 1 -5.08 -14.57 12.76
N THR A 2 -3.89 -14.35 12.19
CA THR A 2 -2.90 -13.38 12.73
C THR A 2 -2.20 -12.50 11.68
N ASP A 3 -2.49 -12.66 10.39
CA ASP A 3 -1.76 -11.91 9.33
C ASP A 3 -2.45 -10.61 8.90
N ALA A 4 -3.75 -10.44 9.25
CA ALA A 4 -4.59 -9.31 8.86
C ALA A 4 -4.11 -7.91 9.33
N LEU A 5 -3.13 -7.86 10.22
CA LEU A 5 -2.60 -6.62 10.80
C LEU A 5 -1.20 -6.25 10.32
N VAL A 6 -0.59 -6.96 9.36
CA VAL A 6 0.78 -6.64 8.90
C VAL A 6 0.80 -5.41 7.98
N HIS A 7 -0.23 -5.20 7.18
CA HIS A 7 -0.29 -4.10 6.20
C HIS A 7 -0.45 -2.73 6.85
N VAL A 8 -1.22 -2.64 7.95
CA VAL A 8 -1.48 -1.41 8.70
C VAL A 8 -0.20 -0.74 9.26
N PRO A 9 0.66 -1.42 10.03
CA PRO A 9 1.87 -0.82 10.58
C PRO A 9 2.89 -0.44 9.50
N ILE A 10 2.96 -1.18 8.39
CA ILE A 10 3.81 -0.81 7.25
C ILE A 10 3.30 0.48 6.61
N ALA A 11 2.00 0.55 6.31
CA ALA A 11 1.40 1.73 5.69
C ALA A 11 1.53 2.98 6.59
N VAL A 12 1.27 2.82 7.88
CA VAL A 12 1.43 3.90 8.88
C VAL A 12 2.91 4.28 9.04
N GLY A 13 3.83 3.31 9.04
CA GLY A 13 5.27 3.56 9.10
C GLY A 13 5.76 4.39 7.90
N VAL A 14 5.34 4.02 6.69
CA VAL A 14 5.63 4.78 5.46
C VAL A 14 5.02 6.19 5.54
N GLN A 15 3.77 6.31 5.99
CA GLN A 15 3.11 7.60 6.15
C GLN A 15 3.87 8.52 7.11
N LEU A 16 4.31 8.01 8.26
CA LEU A 16 5.05 8.79 9.25
C LEU A 16 6.46 9.14 8.76
N ALA A 17 7.13 8.25 8.05
CA ALA A 17 8.43 8.52 7.43
C ALA A 17 8.32 9.64 6.38
N SER A 18 7.35 9.53 5.46
CA SER A 18 7.07 10.56 4.46
C SER A 18 6.67 11.89 5.09
N TRP A 19 5.86 11.87 6.17
CA TRP A 19 5.53 13.06 6.93
C TRP A 19 6.76 13.68 7.60
N GLY A 20 7.65 12.87 8.20
CA GLY A 20 8.89 13.34 8.81
C GLY A 20 9.82 14.02 7.81
N ILE A 21 9.99 13.42 6.63
CA ILE A 21 10.76 14.00 5.52
C ILE A 21 10.11 15.31 5.05
N GLY A 22 8.80 15.30 4.81
CA GLY A 22 8.05 16.50 4.41
C GLY A 22 8.19 17.63 5.44
N ARG A 23 8.13 17.31 6.73
CA ARG A 23 8.33 18.28 7.80
C ARG A 23 9.75 18.86 7.80
N ALA A 24 10.77 18.04 7.56
CA ALA A 24 12.16 18.51 7.43
C ALA A 24 12.35 19.46 6.24
N MET A 25 11.55 19.29 5.18
CA MET A 25 11.54 20.15 3.98
C MET A 25 10.61 21.37 4.10
N GLY A 26 9.96 21.60 5.25
CA GLY A 26 9.04 22.71 5.44
C GLY A 26 7.65 22.52 4.83
N VAL A 27 7.28 21.30 4.43
CA VAL A 27 5.95 20.99 3.91
C VAL A 27 4.90 21.15 5.02
N PRO A 28 3.75 21.81 4.75
CA PRO A 28 2.66 21.92 5.71
C PRO A 28 2.25 20.54 6.25
N THR A 29 2.04 20.44 7.57
CA THR A 29 1.75 19.17 8.26
C THR A 29 0.62 18.39 7.59
N ARG A 30 -0.47 19.08 7.21
CA ARG A 30 -1.60 18.47 6.52
C ARG A 30 -1.21 17.89 5.17
N ALA A 31 -0.47 18.65 4.34
CA ALA A 31 0.00 18.17 3.04
C ALA A 31 0.96 16.98 3.19
N GLY A 32 1.87 17.02 4.16
CA GLY A 32 2.80 15.93 4.46
C GLY A 32 2.10 14.63 4.91
N LEU A 33 1.06 14.75 5.74
CA LEU A 33 0.28 13.59 6.20
C LEU A 33 -0.54 12.94 5.08
N TRP A 34 -1.10 13.74 4.17
CA TRP A 34 -1.83 13.23 3.00
C TRP A 34 -0.91 12.63 1.95
N LEU A 35 0.26 13.24 1.71
CA LEU A 35 1.31 12.66 0.86
C LEU A 35 1.82 11.34 1.44
N GLY A 36 2.02 11.27 2.75
CA GLY A 36 2.37 10.03 3.42
C GLY A 36 1.25 8.97 3.35
N ALA A 37 -0.01 9.38 3.45
CA ALA A 37 -1.14 8.45 3.29
C ALA A 37 -1.20 7.86 1.88
N PHE A 38 -0.97 8.69 0.85
CA PHE A 38 -0.86 8.23 -0.53
C PHE A 38 0.30 7.24 -0.70
N ALA A 39 1.49 7.57 -0.18
CA ALA A 39 2.65 6.70 -0.25
C ALA A 39 2.43 5.36 0.48
N GLY A 40 1.86 5.39 1.69
CA GLY A 40 1.53 4.19 2.46
C GLY A 40 0.52 3.29 1.74
N GLY A 41 -0.54 3.87 1.18
CA GLY A 41 -1.51 3.14 0.36
C GLY A 41 -0.91 2.54 -0.91
N ALA A 42 -0.08 3.31 -1.62
CA ALA A 42 0.59 2.86 -2.83
C ALA A 42 1.52 1.67 -2.57
N VAL A 43 2.26 1.66 -1.46
CA VAL A 43 3.13 0.53 -1.08
C VAL A 43 2.32 -0.76 -0.87
N CYS A 44 1.18 -0.69 -0.20
CA CYS A 44 0.32 -1.86 -0.01
C CYS A 44 -0.24 -2.39 -1.35
N VAL A 45 -0.72 -1.50 -2.22
CA VAL A 45 -1.23 -1.86 -3.56
C VAL A 45 -0.13 -2.49 -4.41
N MET A 46 1.05 -1.87 -4.45
CA MET A 46 2.19 -2.38 -5.22
C MET A 46 2.66 -3.75 -4.70
N ARG A 47 2.65 -3.97 -3.38
CA ARG A 47 2.99 -5.27 -2.81
C ARG A 47 2.07 -6.36 -3.33
N GLU A 48 0.76 -6.11 -3.38
CA GLU A 48 -0.21 -7.11 -3.85
C GLU A 48 -0.07 -7.37 -5.36
N ILE A 49 0.19 -6.34 -6.17
CA ILE A 49 0.54 -6.49 -7.59
C ILE A 49 1.72 -7.46 -7.73
N THR A 50 2.79 -7.26 -6.98
CA THR A 50 3.99 -8.12 -7.05
C THR A 50 3.71 -9.54 -6.55
N GLN A 51 2.89 -9.72 -5.50
CA GLN A 51 2.50 -11.05 -5.02
C GLN A 51 1.67 -11.82 -6.06
N HIS A 52 0.83 -11.12 -6.82
CA HIS A 52 0.09 -11.70 -7.93
C HIS A 52 1.03 -12.06 -9.10
N GLU A 53 2.02 -11.21 -9.41
CA GLU A 53 3.08 -11.53 -10.39
C GLU A 53 3.82 -12.82 -10.02
N TYR A 54 4.18 -13.01 -8.75
CA TYR A 54 4.85 -14.25 -8.32
C TYR A 54 3.96 -15.48 -8.48
N ARG A 55 2.69 -15.41 -8.05
CA ARG A 55 1.72 -16.52 -8.19
C ARG A 55 1.51 -16.89 -9.66
N TRP A 56 1.47 -15.89 -10.54
CA TRP A 56 1.32 -16.13 -11.97
C TRP A 56 2.56 -16.81 -12.57
N ILE A 57 3.77 -16.36 -12.20
CA ILE A 57 5.02 -16.97 -12.67
C ILE A 57 5.12 -18.44 -12.22
N GLU A 58 4.68 -18.75 -11.00
CA GLU A 58 4.68 -20.10 -10.45
C GLU A 58 3.66 -21.02 -11.14
N ALA A 59 2.48 -20.50 -11.48
CA ALA A 59 1.42 -21.27 -12.13
C ALA A 59 1.58 -21.41 -13.65
N PHE A 60 2.11 -20.40 -14.34
CA PHE A 60 2.11 -20.30 -15.81
C PHE A 60 3.45 -19.89 -16.43
N GLY A 61 4.41 -19.44 -15.64
CA GLY A 61 5.62 -18.80 -16.14
C GLY A 61 6.76 -19.72 -16.52
N ASP A 62 6.73 -21.02 -16.17
CA ASP A 62 7.90 -21.93 -16.30
C ASP A 62 9.19 -21.28 -15.75
N GLY A 63 9.04 -20.47 -14.68
CA GLY A 63 10.10 -19.67 -14.06
C GLY A 63 10.47 -18.34 -14.73
N ARG A 64 9.77 -17.87 -15.77
CA ARG A 64 10.11 -16.64 -16.53
C ARG A 64 9.00 -15.59 -16.51
N ARG A 65 9.36 -14.35 -16.10
CA ARG A 65 8.51 -13.14 -16.19
C ARG A 65 8.10 -12.78 -17.63
N ALA A 66 8.81 -13.28 -18.64
CA ALA A 66 8.64 -12.92 -20.04
C ALA A 66 7.32 -13.39 -20.67
N ASN A 67 6.66 -14.42 -20.12
CA ASN A 67 5.38 -14.90 -20.63
C ASN A 67 4.17 -14.20 -19.99
N MET A 68 4.38 -13.37 -18.96
CA MET A 68 3.30 -12.68 -18.27
C MET A 68 2.80 -11.52 -19.14
N ALA A 69 1.50 -11.45 -19.39
CA ALA A 69 0.95 -10.29 -20.06
C ALA A 69 1.15 -9.07 -19.15
N GLY A 70 1.68 -7.96 -19.69
CA GLY A 70 2.20 -6.84 -18.88
C GLY A 70 1.20 -6.18 -17.90
N TYR A 71 -0.09 -6.49 -17.99
CA TYR A 71 -1.15 -5.99 -17.10
C TYR A 71 -1.75 -7.07 -16.18
N GLU A 72 -1.24 -8.29 -16.17
CA GLU A 72 -1.80 -9.36 -15.33
C GLU A 72 -1.65 -9.11 -13.83
N GLY A 73 -0.59 -8.42 -13.38
CA GLY A 73 -0.48 -7.96 -11.99
C GLY A 73 -1.52 -6.91 -11.60
N LEU A 74 -2.03 -6.15 -12.58
CA LEU A 74 -3.00 -5.07 -12.39
C LEU A 74 -4.46 -5.53 -12.38
N LYS A 75 -4.72 -6.83 -12.60
CA LYS A 75 -6.06 -7.44 -12.54
C LYS A 75 -6.51 -7.53 -11.07
N VAL A 76 -6.85 -6.39 -10.48
CA VAL A 76 -7.35 -6.25 -9.11
C VAL A 76 -8.59 -7.10 -8.80
N TRP A 77 -9.32 -7.54 -9.82
CA TRP A 77 -10.46 -8.45 -9.71
C TRP A 77 -10.08 -9.92 -9.50
N ASP A 78 -8.84 -10.31 -9.82
CA ASP A 78 -8.31 -11.66 -9.57
C ASP A 78 -7.57 -11.76 -8.22
N TRP A 79 -7.51 -10.66 -7.46
CA TRP A 79 -6.84 -10.63 -6.17
C TRP A 79 -7.61 -11.43 -5.12
N ASN A 80 -6.85 -12.00 -4.18
CA ASN A 80 -7.46 -12.74 -3.08
C ASN A 80 -8.30 -11.77 -2.23
N ARG A 81 -9.56 -12.14 -1.94
CA ARG A 81 -10.50 -11.30 -1.19
C ARG A 81 -9.92 -10.86 0.16
N HIS A 82 -9.18 -11.74 0.81
CA HIS A 82 -8.49 -11.44 2.06
C HIS A 82 -7.45 -10.31 1.92
N SER A 83 -6.68 -10.32 0.82
CA SER A 83 -5.63 -9.30 0.58
C SER A 83 -6.23 -7.94 0.16
N ILE A 84 -7.38 -7.96 -0.53
CA ILE A 84 -8.15 -6.75 -0.81
C ILE A 84 -8.61 -6.11 0.50
N GLU A 85 -9.20 -6.90 1.40
CA GLU A 85 -9.66 -6.41 2.71
C GLU A 85 -8.53 -5.79 3.52
N GLU A 86 -7.35 -6.42 3.55
CA GLU A 86 -6.17 -5.88 4.24
C GLU A 86 -5.64 -4.59 3.62
N THR A 87 -5.62 -4.51 2.28
CA THR A 87 -5.19 -3.30 1.56
C THR A 87 -6.17 -2.15 1.82
N VAL A 88 -7.48 -2.43 1.80
CA VAL A 88 -8.52 -1.45 2.13
C VAL A 88 -8.39 -0.98 3.58
N LEU A 89 -8.16 -1.88 4.53
CA LEU A 89 -7.95 -1.55 5.94
C LEU A 89 -6.70 -0.70 6.14
N ALA A 90 -5.60 -1.00 5.45
CA ALA A 90 -4.37 -0.21 5.50
C ALA A 90 -4.58 1.21 4.94
N VAL A 91 -5.26 1.34 3.80
CA VAL A 91 -5.62 2.63 3.20
C VAL A 91 -6.55 3.43 4.11
N ALA A 92 -7.56 2.78 4.70
CA ALA A 92 -8.47 3.40 5.65
C ALA A 92 -7.74 3.88 6.91
N ALA A 93 -6.78 3.10 7.42
CA ALA A 93 -5.98 3.46 8.59
C ALA A 93 -5.12 4.71 8.32
N VAL A 94 -4.39 4.76 7.20
CA VAL A 94 -3.57 5.94 6.88
C VAL A 94 -4.40 7.19 6.57
N ALA A 95 -5.58 7.02 5.97
CA ALA A 95 -6.54 8.11 5.78
C ALA A 95 -7.09 8.62 7.12
N ALA A 96 -7.44 7.71 8.03
CA ALA A 96 -7.89 8.07 9.38
C ALA A 96 -6.79 8.82 10.16
N VAL A 97 -5.53 8.39 10.07
CA VAL A 97 -4.38 9.11 10.66
C VAL A 97 -4.27 10.51 10.08
N ALA A 98 -4.34 10.67 8.75
CA ALA A 98 -4.26 11.98 8.11
C ALA A 98 -5.44 12.90 8.49
N LEU A 99 -6.64 12.34 8.66
CA LEU A 99 -7.83 13.07 9.08
C LEU A 99 -7.75 13.50 10.56
N VAL A 100 -7.38 12.60 11.46
CA VAL A 100 -7.33 12.90 12.91
C VAL A 100 -6.16 13.83 13.21
N ALA A 101 -4.96 13.54 12.72
CA ALA A 101 -3.77 14.35 12.96
C ALA A 101 -3.80 15.68 12.18
N GLY A 102 -4.52 15.73 11.06
CA GLY A 102 -4.71 16.94 10.25
C GLY A 102 -5.78 17.90 10.78
N ARG A 103 -6.55 17.53 11.82
CA ARG A 103 -7.58 18.38 12.46
C ARG A 103 -7.06 19.17 13.67
N GLY A 104 -5.89 18.81 14.20
CA GLY A 104 -5.35 19.38 15.44
C GLY A 104 -4.55 20.68 15.29
N ARG A 105 -4.52 21.30 14.11
CA ARG A 105 -3.85 22.57 13.79
C ARG A 105 -4.57 23.27 12.64
#